data_AF-A0AAV4N2U0-F1
#
_entry.id   AF-A0AAV4N2U0-F1
#
_cell.length_a   1.000
_cell.length_b   1.000
_cell.length_c   1.000
_cell.angle_alpha   90.00
_cell.angle_beta   90.00
_cell.angle_gamma   90.00
#
_symmetry.space_group_name_H-M   'P 1'
#
loop_
_entity.id
_entity.type
_entity.pdbx_description
1 polymer ?
#
loop_
_entity_poly.entity_id
_entity_poly.type
_entity_poly.pdbx_seq_one_letter_code
_entity_poly.pdbx_strand_id
1 'polypeptide(L)'
;MLKTIQIPRCVSETKAKISLYCFSDASEEAYAALIYCKQKSADGTSVKLLVSKTKVAPLKQISIPRLELLDATLLVSLLQAVLTGLEMSIQASEIHAWIDSKIVLLWFTSHPRRCKTFIANRTSKILESLPSNSWHYVPSKENPADIATCGINPQNLGSCRLWWQGPNFLHQDFNYWPLEDPASERIPEELLEQRSDPIFSNSCTINPTLQDIFEKHSSLAKIIRILAYCRRFVIRCKLGTNLASEATYLSLSEIAEIKPHELNSLQDGRTLSPGSKIFSLNPFLDNDILRAGGRIKRSNLPFKSKHQILLPGNHKNGAMIIQEAHIVNLHARPLVPPDKDIESLHVFTPSHFY
;
A
#
# COMPACT_ATOMS: atom_id res chain seq x y z
N MET A 1 -52.86 -9.11 -17.09
CA MET A 1 -51.64 -9.21 -17.93
C MET A 1 -50.74 -10.35 -17.51
N LEU A 2 -50.42 -10.56 -16.22
CA LEU A 2 -49.66 -11.75 -15.78
C LEU A 2 -50.40 -13.10 -15.95
N LYS A 3 -51.73 -13.09 -16.18
CA LYS A 3 -52.56 -14.30 -16.36
C LYS A 3 -52.16 -15.20 -17.53
N THR A 4 -51.42 -14.68 -18.51
CA THR A 4 -51.00 -15.44 -19.71
C THR A 4 -49.61 -16.05 -19.58
N ILE A 5 -48.84 -15.69 -18.54
CA ILE A 5 -47.52 -16.27 -18.30
C ILE A 5 -47.70 -17.62 -17.63
N GLN A 6 -47.21 -18.68 -18.27
CA GLN A 6 -47.22 -20.04 -17.73
C GLN A 6 -45.78 -20.44 -17.39
N ILE A 7 -45.56 -20.83 -16.14
CA ILE A 7 -44.26 -21.31 -15.67
C ILE A 7 -44.32 -22.84 -15.56
N PRO A 8 -43.49 -23.58 -16.30
CA PRO A 8 -43.47 -25.04 -16.20
C PRO A 8 -42.99 -25.45 -14.80
N ARG A 9 -43.79 -26.29 -14.12
CA ARG A 9 -43.43 -26.82 -12.79
C ARG A 9 -42.22 -27.76 -12.85
N CYS A 10 -42.07 -28.49 -13.96
CA CYS A 10 -40.97 -29.41 -14.18
C CYS A 10 -39.88 -28.74 -15.03
N VAL A 11 -38.69 -28.58 -14.45
CA VAL A 11 -37.55 -27.93 -15.12
C VAL A 11 -36.66 -28.96 -15.81
N SER A 12 -36.51 -30.15 -15.22
CA SER A 12 -35.65 -31.23 -15.68
C SER A 12 -36.27 -32.60 -15.38
N GLU A 13 -35.91 -33.61 -16.17
CA GLU A 13 -36.22 -35.01 -15.86
C GLU A 13 -35.46 -35.51 -14.64
N THR A 14 -36.04 -36.46 -13.91
CA THR A 14 -35.43 -37.07 -12.70
C THR A 14 -34.14 -37.78 -13.07
N LYS A 15 -33.04 -37.51 -12.35
CA LYS A 15 -31.67 -38.03 -12.60
C LYS A 15 -31.00 -37.55 -13.90
N ALA A 16 -31.56 -36.57 -14.60
CA ALA A 16 -30.85 -35.97 -15.73
C ALA A 16 -29.62 -35.19 -15.24
N LYS A 17 -28.56 -35.18 -16.07
CA LYS A 17 -27.42 -34.28 -15.87
C LYS A 17 -27.83 -32.89 -16.33
N ILE A 18 -27.66 -31.90 -15.45
CA ILE A 18 -27.94 -30.51 -15.74
C ILE A 18 -26.69 -29.65 -15.55
N SER A 19 -26.62 -28.56 -16.31
CA SER A 19 -25.64 -27.50 -16.09
C SER A 19 -26.37 -26.24 -15.61
N LEU A 20 -25.81 -25.55 -14.64
CA LEU A 20 -26.35 -24.32 -14.08
C LEU A 20 -25.63 -23.10 -14.64
N TYR A 21 -26.41 -22.11 -15.08
CA TYR A 21 -25.92 -20.86 -15.63
C TYR A 21 -26.44 -19.70 -14.81
N CYS A 22 -25.53 -19.00 -14.16
CA CYS A 22 -25.80 -18.00 -13.14
C CYS A 22 -25.48 -16.63 -13.71
N PHE A 23 -26.36 -15.65 -13.51
CA PHE A 23 -26.17 -14.27 -13.96
C PHE A 23 -26.45 -13.32 -12.80
N SER A 24 -25.67 -12.26 -12.67
CA SER A 24 -25.98 -11.16 -11.76
C SER A 24 -25.76 -9.82 -12.42
N ASP A 25 -26.45 -8.82 -11.90
CA ASP A 25 -26.29 -7.42 -12.28
C ASP A 25 -26.62 -6.51 -11.08
N ALA A 26 -26.10 -5.29 -11.12
CA ALA A 26 -26.41 -4.25 -10.15
C ALA A 26 -26.54 -2.87 -10.79
N SER A 27 -27.60 -2.16 -10.42
CA SER A 27 -27.81 -0.74 -10.68
C SER A 27 -27.80 0.05 -9.37
N GLU A 28 -27.88 1.39 -9.47
CA GLU A 28 -28.02 2.28 -8.32
C GLU A 28 -29.33 2.03 -7.54
N GLU A 29 -30.34 1.42 -8.16
CA GLU A 29 -31.66 1.19 -7.57
C GLU A 29 -31.83 -0.22 -7.00
N ALA A 30 -31.26 -1.23 -7.67
CA ALA A 30 -31.44 -2.62 -7.30
C ALA A 30 -30.30 -3.51 -7.81
N TYR A 31 -30.14 -4.67 -7.19
CA TYR A 31 -29.25 -5.72 -7.67
C TYR A 31 -29.97 -7.06 -7.71
N ALA A 32 -29.60 -7.90 -8.68
CA ALA A 32 -30.32 -9.13 -8.98
C ALA A 32 -29.39 -10.29 -9.29
N ALA A 33 -29.92 -11.50 -9.09
CA ALA A 33 -29.26 -12.77 -9.37
C ALA A 33 -30.26 -13.72 -10.02
N LEU A 34 -29.87 -14.40 -11.08
CA LEU A 34 -30.66 -15.36 -11.83
C LEU A 34 -29.88 -16.67 -11.99
N ILE A 35 -30.60 -17.78 -11.98
CA ILE A 35 -30.04 -19.11 -12.25
C ILE A 35 -30.92 -19.80 -13.29
N TYR A 36 -30.30 -20.22 -14.38
CA TYR A 36 -30.88 -21.05 -15.42
C TYR A 36 -30.41 -22.48 -15.28
N CYS A 37 -31.28 -23.41 -15.64
CA CYS A 37 -30.98 -24.81 -15.81
C CYS A 37 -30.90 -25.12 -17.31
N LYS A 38 -29.80 -25.74 -17.73
CA LYS A 38 -29.62 -26.28 -19.08
C LYS A 38 -29.59 -27.80 -19.02
N GLN A 39 -30.39 -28.43 -19.87
CA GLN A 39 -30.41 -29.88 -20.06
C GLN A 39 -30.24 -30.19 -21.54
N LYS A 40 -29.29 -31.08 -21.87
CA LYS A 40 -29.18 -31.68 -23.20
C LYS A 40 -30.04 -32.96 -23.23
N SER A 41 -30.97 -33.04 -24.17
CA SER A 41 -31.79 -34.21 -24.44
C SER A 41 -31.62 -34.66 -25.90
N ALA A 42 -32.19 -35.80 -26.26
CA ALA A 42 -32.23 -36.30 -27.64
C ALA A 42 -32.91 -35.32 -28.59
N ASP A 43 -33.91 -34.57 -28.10
CA ASP A 43 -34.69 -33.58 -28.86
C ASP A 43 -34.00 -32.21 -28.95
N GLY A 44 -32.83 -32.04 -28.33
CA GLY A 44 -32.04 -30.82 -28.37
C GLY A 44 -31.69 -30.25 -26.99
N THR A 45 -31.23 -29.00 -26.99
CA THR A 45 -30.83 -28.27 -25.78
C THR A 45 -32.02 -27.46 -25.26
N SER A 46 -32.35 -27.63 -23.98
CA SER A 46 -33.34 -26.79 -23.30
C SER A 46 -32.65 -25.93 -22.24
N VAL A 47 -33.01 -24.64 -22.19
CA VAL A 47 -32.58 -23.67 -21.17
C VAL A 47 -33.82 -23.05 -20.55
N LYS A 48 -33.92 -23.09 -19.22
CA LYS A 48 -35.08 -22.58 -18.47
C LYS A 48 -34.62 -21.80 -17.25
N LEU A 49 -35.27 -20.68 -16.97
CA LEU A 49 -35.08 -19.94 -15.72
C LEU A 49 -35.56 -20.81 -14.54
N LEU A 50 -34.67 -21.09 -13.59
CA LEU A 50 -34.96 -21.87 -12.39
C LEU A 50 -35.40 -20.96 -11.24
N VAL A 51 -34.64 -19.89 -10.99
CA VAL A 51 -34.93 -18.92 -9.94
C VAL A 51 -34.30 -17.58 -10.26
N SER A 52 -34.97 -16.51 -9.83
CA SER A 52 -34.44 -15.15 -9.83
C SER A 52 -34.64 -14.53 -8.44
N LYS A 53 -33.72 -13.65 -8.04
CA LYS A 53 -33.82 -12.89 -6.79
C LYS A 53 -33.34 -11.46 -7.01
N THR A 54 -34.18 -10.51 -6.64
CA THR A 54 -33.87 -9.07 -6.70
C THR A 54 -33.86 -8.48 -5.30
N LYS A 55 -32.99 -7.51 -5.06
CA LYS A 55 -32.93 -6.72 -3.83
C LYS A 55 -32.77 -5.24 -4.17
N VAL A 56 -33.45 -4.39 -3.41
CA VAL A 56 -33.26 -2.94 -3.48
C VAL A 56 -31.85 -2.59 -3.02
N ALA A 57 -31.21 -1.64 -3.71
CA ALA A 57 -29.90 -1.14 -3.34
C ALA A 57 -29.92 -0.52 -1.93
N PRO A 58 -28.82 -0.59 -1.16
CA PRO A 58 -28.77 0.02 0.16
C PRO A 58 -29.03 1.53 0.11
N LEU A 59 -29.82 2.06 1.06
CA LEU A 59 -30.06 3.50 1.18
C LEU A 59 -28.76 4.31 1.41
N LYS A 60 -27.76 3.68 2.02
CA LYS A 60 -26.43 4.28 2.15
C LYS A 60 -25.74 4.22 0.79
N GLN A 61 -25.43 5.39 0.26
CA GLN A 61 -24.69 5.52 -1.00
C GLN A 61 -23.38 4.72 -0.94
N ILE A 62 -23.23 3.82 -1.90
CA ILE A 62 -22.03 3.04 -2.16
C ILE A 62 -21.73 3.12 -3.65
N SER A 63 -20.47 2.89 -4.02
CA SER A 63 -20.01 2.94 -5.41
C SER A 63 -20.65 1.82 -6.24
N ILE A 64 -20.83 2.05 -7.55
CA ILE A 64 -21.34 1.05 -8.50
C ILE A 64 -20.50 -0.26 -8.44
N PRO A 65 -19.15 -0.22 -8.47
CA PRO A 65 -18.35 -1.45 -8.31
C PRO A 65 -18.63 -2.24 -7.02
N ARG A 66 -19.01 -1.58 -5.93
CA ARG A 66 -19.39 -2.28 -4.69
C ARG A 66 -20.79 -2.88 -4.78
N LEU A 67 -21.70 -2.27 -5.53
CA LEU A 67 -23.02 -2.84 -5.84
C LEU A 67 -22.87 -4.08 -6.72
N GLU A 68 -22.03 -4.01 -7.75
CA GLU A 68 -21.62 -5.14 -8.61
C GLU A 68 -20.82 -6.24 -7.89
N LEU A 69 -20.41 -6.01 -6.63
CA LEU A 69 -19.88 -7.07 -5.78
C LEU A 69 -20.97 -7.68 -4.88
N LEU A 70 -22.05 -6.93 -4.62
CA LEU A 70 -23.18 -7.37 -3.80
C LEU A 70 -24.13 -8.28 -4.57
N ASP A 71 -24.36 -8.04 -5.85
CA ASP A 71 -25.09 -8.93 -6.76
C ASP A 71 -24.35 -10.28 -6.93
N ALA A 72 -23.04 -10.30 -7.12
CA ALA A 72 -22.24 -11.52 -7.17
C ALA A 72 -22.30 -12.28 -5.84
N THR A 73 -22.30 -11.56 -4.70
CA THR A 73 -22.52 -12.15 -3.38
C THR A 73 -23.95 -12.74 -3.24
N LEU A 74 -24.95 -12.07 -3.81
CA LEU A 74 -26.33 -12.55 -3.86
C LEU A 74 -26.43 -13.81 -4.72
N LEU A 75 -25.73 -13.84 -5.86
CA LEU A 75 -25.69 -14.96 -6.79
C LEU A 75 -25.16 -16.23 -6.14
N VAL A 76 -23.99 -16.17 -5.47
CA VAL A 76 -23.45 -17.36 -4.79
C VAL A 76 -24.33 -17.83 -3.64
N SER A 77 -24.98 -16.90 -2.92
CA SER A 77 -25.92 -17.26 -1.85
C SER A 77 -27.18 -17.94 -2.39
N LEU A 78 -27.68 -17.46 -3.54
CA LEU A 78 -28.81 -18.08 -4.23
C LEU A 78 -28.43 -19.45 -4.80
N LEU A 79 -27.25 -19.56 -5.40
CA LEU A 79 -26.71 -20.80 -5.94
C LEU A 79 -26.59 -21.88 -4.86
N GLN A 80 -26.04 -21.55 -3.69
CA GLN A 80 -25.96 -22.48 -2.56
C GLN A 80 -27.34 -22.99 -2.15
N ALA A 81 -28.33 -22.10 -2.03
CA ALA A 81 -29.70 -22.49 -1.71
C ALA A 81 -30.31 -23.41 -2.78
N VAL A 82 -30.03 -23.14 -4.06
CA VAL A 82 -30.46 -24.00 -5.17
C VAL A 82 -29.78 -25.37 -5.10
N LEU A 83 -28.47 -25.42 -4.91
CA LEU A 83 -27.72 -26.68 -4.83
C LEU A 83 -28.23 -27.55 -3.67
N THR A 84 -28.40 -26.97 -2.48
CA THR A 84 -28.99 -27.69 -1.32
C THR A 84 -30.41 -28.19 -1.62
N GLY A 85 -31.23 -27.42 -2.34
CA GLY A 85 -32.56 -27.85 -2.76
C GLY A 85 -32.55 -28.97 -3.81
N LEU A 86 -31.55 -28.98 -4.69
CA LEU A 86 -31.40 -29.93 -5.80
C LEU A 86 -30.69 -31.23 -5.40
N GLU A 87 -29.80 -31.21 -4.40
CA GLU A 87 -29.01 -32.35 -3.91
C GLU A 87 -29.85 -33.60 -3.63
N MET A 88 -31.14 -33.44 -3.33
CA MET A 88 -32.07 -34.53 -3.11
C MET A 88 -32.52 -35.27 -4.39
N SER A 89 -32.20 -34.78 -5.60
CA SER A 89 -32.80 -35.28 -6.85
C SER A 89 -31.95 -35.19 -8.13
N ILE A 90 -30.99 -34.26 -8.22
CA ILE A 90 -30.26 -33.94 -9.46
C ILE A 90 -28.78 -33.64 -9.15
N GLN A 91 -27.87 -34.15 -9.99
CA GLN A 91 -26.44 -33.77 -9.95
C GLN A 91 -26.17 -32.67 -10.97
N ALA A 92 -25.78 -31.48 -10.49
CA ALA A 92 -25.26 -30.43 -11.36
C ALA A 92 -23.85 -30.80 -11.83
N SER A 93 -23.66 -30.98 -13.13
CA SER A 93 -22.37 -31.37 -13.71
C SER A 93 -21.42 -30.19 -13.91
N GLU A 94 -21.98 -29.01 -14.21
CA GLU A 94 -21.21 -27.80 -14.54
C GLU A 94 -21.95 -26.57 -14.01
N ILE A 95 -21.18 -25.59 -13.52
CA ILE A 95 -21.72 -24.33 -13.01
C ILE A 95 -20.88 -23.19 -13.59
N HIS A 96 -21.54 -22.30 -14.33
CA HIS A 96 -20.94 -21.10 -14.90
C HIS A 96 -21.65 -19.86 -14.39
N ALA A 97 -20.90 -18.87 -13.94
CA ALA A 97 -21.41 -17.57 -13.53
C ALA A 97 -20.95 -16.47 -14.49
N TRP A 98 -21.84 -15.53 -14.77
CA TRP A 98 -21.65 -14.45 -15.72
C TRP A 98 -21.97 -13.11 -15.06
N ILE A 99 -21.08 -12.16 -15.24
CA ILE A 99 -21.22 -10.78 -14.76
C ILE A 99 -20.71 -9.81 -15.83
N ASP A 100 -21.29 -8.63 -15.91
CA ASP A 100 -20.90 -7.58 -16.85
C ASP A 100 -19.95 -6.54 -16.24
N SER A 101 -19.60 -6.69 -14.96
CA SER A 101 -18.55 -5.90 -14.32
C SER A 101 -17.16 -6.49 -14.52
N LYS A 102 -16.37 -5.86 -15.41
CA LYS A 102 -14.94 -6.19 -15.58
C LYS A 102 -14.12 -5.92 -14.32
N ILE A 103 -14.50 -4.92 -13.51
CA ILE A 103 -13.81 -4.58 -12.25
C ILE A 103 -13.95 -5.74 -11.25
N VAL A 104 -15.14 -6.32 -11.14
CA VAL A 104 -15.39 -7.43 -10.22
C VAL A 104 -14.66 -8.69 -10.67
N LEU A 105 -14.66 -8.99 -11.98
CA LEU A 105 -13.84 -10.08 -12.54
C LEU A 105 -12.36 -9.90 -12.24
N LEU A 106 -11.84 -8.68 -12.37
CA LEU A 106 -10.46 -8.38 -12.00
C LEU A 106 -10.20 -8.56 -10.49
N TRP A 107 -11.15 -8.24 -9.63
CA TRP A 107 -11.02 -8.53 -8.20
C TRP A 107 -10.99 -10.02 -7.88
N PHE A 108 -11.65 -10.87 -8.68
CA PHE A 108 -11.59 -12.33 -8.50
C PHE A 108 -10.22 -12.93 -8.85
N THR A 109 -9.47 -12.28 -9.74
CA THR A 109 -8.09 -12.69 -10.09
C THR A 109 -7.03 -11.95 -9.27
N SER A 110 -7.40 -10.88 -8.58
CA SER A 110 -6.51 -10.08 -7.74
C SER A 110 -6.17 -10.76 -6.42
N HIS A 111 -4.94 -10.53 -5.93
CA HIS A 111 -4.53 -11.04 -4.63
C HIS A 111 -5.27 -10.27 -3.49
N PRO A 112 -5.95 -10.95 -2.54
CA PRO A 112 -6.81 -10.31 -1.53
C PRO A 112 -6.13 -9.21 -0.70
N ARG A 113 -4.80 -9.28 -0.51
CA ARG A 113 -4.02 -8.26 0.23
C ARG A 113 -4.04 -6.89 -0.43
N ARG A 114 -4.23 -6.84 -1.76
CA ARG A 114 -4.29 -5.61 -2.54
C ARG A 114 -5.65 -4.94 -2.48
N CYS A 115 -6.69 -5.63 -2.00
CA CYS A 115 -8.06 -5.11 -2.00
C CYS A 115 -8.41 -4.49 -0.65
N LYS A 116 -9.22 -3.41 -0.64
CA LYS A 116 -9.85 -2.92 0.61
C LYS A 116 -10.65 -4.03 1.28
N THR A 117 -10.77 -3.96 2.61
CA THR A 117 -11.40 -5.00 3.43
C THR A 117 -12.81 -5.38 2.96
N PHE A 118 -13.59 -4.40 2.49
CA PHE A 118 -14.93 -4.65 1.92
C PHE A 118 -14.90 -5.61 0.73
N ILE A 119 -13.95 -5.39 -0.17
CA ILE A 119 -13.75 -6.17 -1.39
C ILE A 119 -13.17 -7.52 -1.01
N ALA A 120 -12.05 -7.54 -0.29
CA ALA A 120 -11.35 -8.75 0.13
C ALA A 120 -12.29 -9.76 0.83
N ASN A 121 -13.11 -9.30 1.77
CA ASN A 121 -14.02 -10.20 2.49
C ASN A 121 -15.10 -10.80 1.59
N ARG A 122 -15.62 -10.02 0.63
CA ARG A 122 -16.67 -10.49 -0.29
C ARG A 122 -16.09 -11.40 -1.38
N THR A 123 -14.97 -11.03 -1.97
CA THR A 123 -14.28 -11.87 -2.94
C THR A 123 -13.89 -13.21 -2.33
N SER A 124 -13.42 -13.25 -1.08
CA SER A 124 -13.17 -14.52 -0.38
C SER A 124 -14.43 -15.36 -0.26
N LYS A 125 -15.54 -14.79 0.22
CA LYS A 125 -16.81 -15.51 0.35
C LYS A 125 -17.32 -16.05 -0.99
N ILE A 126 -17.21 -15.24 -2.05
CA ILE A 126 -17.63 -15.60 -3.40
C ILE A 126 -16.78 -16.78 -3.92
N LEU A 127 -15.46 -16.66 -3.82
CA LEU A 127 -14.51 -17.65 -4.36
C LEU A 127 -14.44 -18.94 -3.54
N GLU A 128 -14.78 -18.91 -2.25
CA GLU A 128 -15.00 -20.11 -1.43
C GLU A 128 -16.21 -20.91 -1.92
N SER A 129 -17.21 -20.25 -2.50
CA SER A 129 -18.45 -20.89 -2.97
C SER A 129 -18.37 -21.33 -4.43
N LEU A 130 -17.74 -20.52 -5.29
CA LEU A 130 -17.58 -20.78 -6.71
C LEU A 130 -16.19 -20.30 -7.17
N PRO A 131 -15.30 -21.19 -7.64
CA PRO A 131 -13.92 -20.85 -7.97
C PRO A 131 -13.84 -19.87 -9.14
N SER A 132 -12.74 -19.11 -9.22
CA SER A 132 -12.56 -18.01 -10.18
C SER A 132 -12.69 -18.43 -11.65
N ASN A 133 -12.32 -19.67 -11.99
CA ASN A 133 -12.44 -20.22 -13.34
C ASN A 133 -13.88 -20.48 -13.81
N SER A 134 -14.86 -20.43 -12.90
CA SER A 134 -16.28 -20.54 -13.24
C SER A 134 -16.92 -19.19 -13.57
N TRP A 135 -16.20 -18.07 -13.43
CA TRP A 135 -16.72 -16.72 -13.67
C TRP A 135 -16.30 -16.19 -15.04
N HIS A 136 -17.25 -15.60 -15.76
CA HIS A 136 -17.10 -15.14 -17.14
C HIS A 136 -17.68 -13.73 -17.30
N TYR A 137 -17.16 -12.99 -18.28
CA TYR A 137 -17.71 -11.69 -18.67
C TYR A 137 -18.90 -11.86 -19.62
N VAL A 138 -20.02 -11.17 -19.36
CA VAL A 138 -21.12 -11.07 -20.32
C VAL A 138 -21.34 -9.59 -20.70
N PRO A 139 -21.58 -9.24 -21.97
CA PRO A 139 -22.02 -7.89 -22.31
C PRO A 139 -23.37 -7.56 -21.66
N SER A 140 -23.57 -6.36 -21.12
CA SER A 140 -24.81 -5.98 -20.41
C SER A 140 -26.09 -6.22 -21.21
N LYS A 141 -26.04 -6.03 -22.54
CA LYS A 141 -27.20 -6.30 -23.44
C LYS A 141 -27.59 -7.79 -23.52
N GLU A 142 -26.67 -8.68 -23.20
CA GLU A 142 -26.88 -10.13 -23.14
C GLU A 142 -27.05 -10.62 -21.70
N ASN A 143 -26.95 -9.74 -20.71
CA ASN A 143 -27.14 -10.08 -19.31
C ASN A 143 -28.65 -10.05 -18.95
N PRO A 144 -29.31 -11.19 -18.72
CA PRO A 144 -30.71 -11.20 -18.33
C PRO A 144 -30.96 -10.59 -16.94
N ALA A 145 -29.92 -10.42 -16.10
CA ALA A 145 -30.07 -9.81 -14.79
C ALA A 145 -30.35 -8.29 -14.86
N ASP A 146 -29.91 -7.61 -15.92
CA ASP A 146 -30.20 -6.20 -16.22
C ASP A 146 -31.71 -5.92 -16.27
N ILE A 147 -32.50 -6.88 -16.80
CA ILE A 147 -33.96 -6.79 -16.84
C ILE A 147 -34.56 -6.69 -15.42
N ALA A 148 -33.95 -7.35 -14.43
CA ALA A 148 -34.42 -7.34 -13.05
C ALA A 148 -33.98 -6.09 -12.26
N THR A 149 -32.87 -5.46 -12.65
CA THR A 149 -32.31 -4.28 -11.98
C THR A 149 -32.83 -2.97 -12.58
N CYS A 150 -33.03 -2.91 -13.91
CA CYS A 150 -33.64 -1.79 -14.61
C CYS A 150 -35.18 -1.86 -14.65
N GLY A 151 -35.73 -3.06 -14.51
CA GLY A 151 -37.15 -3.32 -14.62
C GLY A 151 -37.64 -3.44 -16.08
N ILE A 152 -38.80 -4.06 -16.23
CA ILE A 152 -39.44 -4.26 -17.54
C ILE A 152 -40.92 -3.96 -17.46
N ASN A 153 -41.47 -3.37 -18.51
CA ASN A 153 -42.92 -3.21 -18.64
C ASN A 153 -43.58 -4.61 -18.58
N PRO A 154 -44.56 -4.86 -17.67
CA PRO A 154 -45.20 -6.15 -17.53
C PRO A 154 -45.80 -6.73 -18.82
N GLN A 155 -46.14 -5.89 -19.79
CA GLN A 155 -46.64 -6.32 -21.10
C GLN A 155 -45.57 -7.03 -21.94
N ASN A 156 -44.31 -6.61 -21.82
CA ASN A 156 -43.20 -7.13 -22.61
C ASN A 156 -42.55 -8.37 -21.97
N LEU A 157 -42.81 -8.60 -20.68
CA LEU A 157 -42.20 -9.72 -19.95
C LEU A 157 -42.58 -11.08 -20.57
N GLY A 158 -43.82 -11.27 -21.00
CA GLY A 158 -44.28 -12.54 -21.57
C GLY A 158 -43.53 -12.93 -22.85
N SER A 159 -43.13 -11.95 -23.66
CA SER A 159 -42.37 -12.16 -24.90
C SER A 159 -40.86 -12.00 -24.73
N CYS A 160 -40.37 -11.73 -23.51
CA CYS A 160 -38.96 -11.47 -23.26
C CYS A 160 -38.15 -12.77 -23.27
N ARG A 161 -37.63 -13.14 -24.45
CA ARG A 161 -36.85 -14.37 -24.63
C ARG A 161 -35.60 -14.40 -23.75
N LEU A 162 -34.90 -13.27 -23.64
CA LEU A 162 -33.69 -13.16 -22.82
C LEU A 162 -33.95 -13.53 -21.35
N TRP A 163 -35.08 -13.09 -20.79
CA TRP A 163 -35.48 -13.40 -19.42
C TRP A 163 -35.89 -14.87 -19.20
N TRP A 164 -36.62 -15.47 -20.16
CA TRP A 164 -37.17 -16.82 -19.95
C TRP A 164 -36.24 -17.94 -20.41
N GLN A 165 -35.45 -17.69 -21.45
CA GLN A 165 -34.60 -18.69 -22.12
C GLN A 165 -33.11 -18.39 -22.01
N GLY A 166 -32.72 -17.28 -21.37
CA GLY A 166 -31.35 -16.83 -21.29
C GLY A 166 -30.81 -16.30 -22.62
N PRO A 167 -29.54 -15.89 -22.66
CA PRO A 167 -28.89 -15.41 -23.88
C PRO A 167 -28.66 -16.55 -24.89
N ASN A 168 -28.58 -16.18 -26.17
CA ASN A 168 -28.56 -17.14 -27.28
C ASN A 168 -27.35 -18.08 -27.23
N PHE A 169 -26.19 -17.61 -26.74
CA PHE A 169 -24.98 -18.44 -26.66
C PHE A 169 -25.14 -19.65 -25.72
N LEU A 170 -26.09 -19.63 -24.78
CA LEU A 170 -26.39 -20.80 -23.95
C LEU A 170 -26.98 -21.97 -24.75
N HIS A 171 -27.56 -21.69 -25.91
CA HIS A 171 -28.11 -22.70 -26.82
C HIS A 171 -27.09 -23.19 -27.85
N GLN A 172 -25.91 -22.58 -27.87
CA GLN A 172 -24.83 -22.88 -28.80
C GLN A 172 -23.72 -23.68 -28.10
N ASP A 173 -22.75 -24.15 -28.90
CA ASP A 173 -21.54 -24.77 -28.38
C ASP A 173 -20.65 -23.74 -27.68
N PHE A 174 -19.77 -24.24 -26.80
CA PHE A 174 -18.87 -23.43 -25.98
C PHE A 174 -18.01 -22.44 -26.80
N ASN A 175 -17.69 -22.78 -28.05
CA ASN A 175 -16.88 -21.94 -28.94
C ASN A 175 -17.54 -20.61 -29.33
N TYR A 176 -18.85 -20.48 -29.13
CA TYR A 176 -19.61 -19.27 -29.45
C TYR A 176 -19.89 -18.40 -28.22
N TRP A 177 -19.32 -18.76 -27.07
CA TRP A 177 -19.51 -17.98 -25.85
C TRP A 177 -18.69 -16.68 -25.91
N PRO A 178 -19.18 -15.58 -25.31
CA PRO A 178 -18.45 -14.32 -25.25
C PRO A 178 -17.31 -14.42 -24.23
N LEU A 179 -16.25 -15.16 -24.59
CA LEU A 179 -15.05 -15.31 -23.79
C LEU A 179 -14.12 -14.11 -24.08
N GLU A 180 -14.45 -12.95 -23.53
CA GLU A 180 -13.49 -11.84 -23.47
C GLU A 180 -12.49 -12.08 -22.33
N ASP A 181 -11.21 -11.82 -22.58
CA ASP A 181 -10.22 -11.75 -21.51
C ASP A 181 -10.39 -10.44 -20.75
N PRO A 182 -10.81 -10.45 -19.47
CA PRO A 182 -10.97 -9.23 -18.68
C PRO A 182 -9.64 -8.47 -18.49
N ALA A 183 -8.48 -9.08 -18.76
CA ALA A 183 -7.17 -8.42 -18.70
C ALA A 183 -6.82 -7.60 -19.96
N SER A 184 -7.63 -7.65 -21.01
CA SER A 184 -7.35 -6.97 -22.28
C SER A 184 -7.52 -5.44 -22.22
N GLU A 185 -8.30 -4.93 -21.27
CA GLU A 185 -8.54 -3.49 -21.07
C GLU A 185 -7.86 -2.96 -19.79
N ARG A 186 -7.17 -1.84 -19.91
CA ARG A 186 -6.59 -1.12 -18.76
C ARG A 186 -7.72 -0.48 -17.95
N ILE A 187 -8.08 -1.08 -16.83
CA ILE A 187 -9.00 -0.47 -15.85
C ILE A 187 -8.25 0.60 -15.04
N PRO A 188 -8.79 1.83 -14.89
CA PRO A 188 -8.19 2.87 -14.06
C PRO A 188 -7.93 2.40 -12.62
N GLU A 189 -6.72 2.64 -12.09
CA GLU A 189 -6.32 2.23 -10.73
C GLU A 189 -7.25 2.78 -9.63
N GLU A 190 -7.84 3.95 -9.86
CA GLU A 190 -8.78 4.61 -8.95
C GLU A 190 -10.04 3.77 -8.69
N LEU A 191 -10.51 3.04 -9.71
CA LEU A 191 -11.70 2.19 -9.64
C LEU A 191 -11.44 0.84 -8.96
N LEU A 192 -10.17 0.42 -8.86
CA LEU A 192 -9.80 -0.87 -8.28
C LEU A 192 -9.95 -0.89 -6.76
N GLU A 193 -10.25 0.26 -6.14
CA GLU A 193 -10.44 0.41 -4.69
C GLU A 193 -9.39 -0.38 -3.90
N GLN A 194 -8.15 -0.35 -4.40
CA GLN A 194 -7.06 -1.09 -3.80
C GLN A 194 -6.82 -0.54 -2.40
N ARG A 195 -6.36 -1.42 -1.51
CA ARG A 195 -5.61 -0.91 -0.37
C ARG A 195 -4.52 -0.08 -0.99
N SER A 196 -4.49 1.19 -0.63
CA SER A 196 -3.20 1.81 -0.44
C SER A 196 -2.49 0.83 0.48
N ASP A 197 -1.53 0.08 -0.07
CA ASP A 197 -0.37 -0.28 0.73
C ASP A 197 -0.01 0.99 1.52
N PRO A 198 0.57 0.90 2.72
CA PRO A 198 1.40 2.01 3.14
C PRO A 198 2.50 2.12 2.07
N ILE A 199 2.20 2.78 0.96
CA ILE A 199 3.04 3.79 0.40
C ILE A 199 3.31 4.62 1.64
N PHE A 200 4.45 4.33 2.27
CA PHE A 200 5.26 5.41 2.77
C PHE A 200 5.43 6.33 1.57
N SER A 201 4.42 7.16 1.34
CA SER A 201 4.49 8.31 0.51
C SER A 201 5.40 9.20 1.31
N ASN A 202 6.70 9.01 1.10
CA ASN A 202 7.67 10.06 1.32
C ASN A 202 7.44 11.13 0.24
N SER A 203 6.20 11.63 0.08
CA SER A 203 5.92 12.94 -0.51
C SER A 203 5.84 14.02 0.58
N CYS A 204 6.18 13.68 1.82
CA CYS A 204 6.89 14.64 2.63
C CYS A 204 8.32 14.68 2.11
N THR A 205 8.69 15.74 1.39
CA THR A 205 10.04 16.30 1.42
C THR A 205 10.37 16.73 2.85
N ILE A 206 10.40 15.77 3.76
CA ILE A 206 11.22 15.85 4.95
C ILE A 206 12.39 15.00 4.52
N ASN A 207 13.43 15.63 3.98
CA ASN A 207 14.76 15.07 4.17
C ASN A 207 14.92 15.10 5.69
N PRO A 208 14.82 13.97 6.45
CA PRO A 208 15.22 14.03 7.84
C PRO A 208 16.69 14.43 7.79
N THR A 209 16.95 15.68 8.16
CA THR A 209 18.32 16.18 8.20
C THR A 209 19.03 15.38 9.28
N LEU A 210 20.34 15.25 9.21
CA LEU A 210 21.11 14.65 10.31
C LEU A 210 20.75 15.32 11.64
N GLN A 211 20.41 16.60 11.59
CA GLN A 211 19.92 17.41 12.71
C GLN A 211 18.68 16.82 13.40
N ASP A 212 17.70 16.28 12.67
CA ASP A 212 16.53 15.60 13.26
C ASP A 212 16.90 14.37 14.08
N ILE A 213 17.93 13.63 13.66
CA ILE A 213 18.44 12.45 14.36
C ILE A 213 19.20 12.86 15.62
N PHE A 214 19.97 13.94 15.54
CA PHE A 214 20.66 14.56 16.67
C PHE A 214 19.68 15.13 17.71
N GLU A 215 18.58 15.72 17.28
CA GLU A 215 17.55 16.27 18.18
C GLU A 215 16.77 15.18 18.92
N LYS A 216 16.47 14.05 18.27
CA LYS A 216 15.66 12.96 18.85
C LYS A 216 16.43 12.03 19.79
N HIS A 217 17.74 12.14 19.86
CA HIS A 217 18.58 11.22 20.63
C HIS A 217 19.58 11.96 21.52
N SER A 218 19.93 11.35 22.66
CA SER A 218 20.86 11.89 23.65
C SER A 218 22.17 11.09 23.76
N SER A 219 22.29 9.98 23.02
CA SER A 219 23.49 9.14 23.02
C SER A 219 24.17 9.17 21.66
N LEU A 220 25.44 9.60 21.64
CA LEU A 220 26.24 9.64 20.41
C LEU A 220 26.45 8.22 19.87
N ALA A 221 26.76 7.25 20.73
CA ALA A 221 26.84 5.84 20.35
C ALA A 221 25.56 5.28 19.71
N LYS A 222 24.37 5.76 20.13
CA LYS A 222 23.09 5.37 19.52
C LYS A 222 22.92 5.99 18.13
N ILE A 223 23.27 7.27 17.98
CA ILE A 223 23.22 7.97 16.69
C ILE A 223 24.16 7.31 15.68
N ILE A 224 25.41 7.02 16.07
CA ILE A 224 26.38 6.33 15.21
C ILE A 224 25.83 4.98 14.74
N ARG A 225 25.19 4.21 15.63
CA ARG A 225 24.56 2.93 15.27
C ARG A 225 23.43 3.11 14.26
N ILE A 226 22.54 4.07 14.47
CA ILE A 226 21.43 4.36 13.55
C ILE A 226 21.97 4.70 12.15
N LEU A 227 22.93 5.62 12.08
CA LEU A 227 23.54 6.02 10.81
C LEU A 227 24.28 4.86 10.12
N ALA A 228 24.94 4.00 10.88
CA ALA A 228 25.58 2.81 10.35
C ALA A 228 24.57 1.81 9.75
N TYR A 229 23.41 1.62 10.38
CA TYR A 229 22.33 0.78 9.82
C TYR A 229 21.71 1.39 8.57
N CYS A 230 21.45 2.70 8.55
CA CYS A 230 20.97 3.40 7.36
C CYS A 230 21.95 3.24 6.19
N ARG A 231 23.26 3.45 6.42
CA ARG A 231 24.28 3.24 5.39
C ARG A 231 24.37 1.79 4.93
N ARG A 232 24.35 0.82 5.85
CA ARG A 232 24.32 -0.62 5.51
C ARG A 232 23.12 -0.96 4.62
N PHE A 233 21.95 -0.41 4.91
CA PHE A 233 20.76 -0.60 4.11
C PHE A 233 20.93 0.00 2.71
N VAL A 234 21.41 1.24 2.59
CA VAL A 234 21.66 1.89 1.29
C VAL A 234 22.67 1.10 0.46
N ILE A 235 23.77 0.64 1.07
CA ILE A 235 24.77 -0.19 0.40
C ILE A 235 24.15 -1.50 -0.10
N ARG A 236 23.32 -2.16 0.73
CA ARG A 236 22.61 -3.40 0.33
C ARG A 236 21.66 -3.17 -0.84
N CYS A 237 20.93 -2.07 -0.85
CA CYS A 237 20.02 -1.73 -1.94
C CYS A 237 20.75 -1.36 -3.24
N LYS A 238 21.96 -0.78 -3.15
CA LYS A 238 22.71 -0.31 -4.33
C LYS A 238 23.68 -1.34 -4.92
N LEU A 239 24.28 -2.21 -4.10
CA LEU A 239 25.44 -3.03 -4.51
C LEU A 239 25.21 -4.54 -4.44
N GLY A 240 24.09 -5.04 -3.90
CA GLY A 240 23.75 -6.47 -3.93
C GLY A 240 24.71 -7.43 -3.20
N THR A 241 25.79 -6.95 -2.57
CA THR A 241 26.81 -7.78 -1.92
C THR A 241 27.07 -7.37 -0.47
N ASN A 242 27.32 -8.37 0.40
CA ASN A 242 27.81 -8.17 1.77
C ASN A 242 29.30 -7.82 1.77
N LEU A 243 29.63 -6.52 1.68
CA LEU A 243 30.97 -6.04 2.02
C LEU A 243 30.96 -5.48 3.44
N ALA A 244 31.75 -6.13 4.30
CA ALA A 244 32.02 -5.72 5.66
C ALA A 244 33.42 -5.09 5.73
N SER A 245 33.46 -3.75 5.74
CA SER A 245 34.46 -2.87 6.40
C SER A 245 34.07 -1.44 6.00
N GLU A 246 34.37 -0.35 6.70
CA GLU A 246 35.21 -0.04 7.84
C GLU A 246 34.60 1.23 8.48
N ALA A 247 34.87 1.50 9.76
CA ALA A 247 34.29 2.63 10.48
C ALA A 247 34.61 3.98 9.81
N THR A 248 33.59 4.65 9.27
CA THR A 248 33.72 6.01 8.75
C THR A 248 33.37 7.01 9.85
N TYR A 249 34.34 7.85 10.23
CA TYR A 249 34.12 8.99 11.11
C TYR A 249 33.16 9.99 10.44
N LEU A 250 32.15 10.47 11.19
CA LEU A 250 31.29 11.58 10.76
C LEU A 250 32.14 12.83 10.56
N SER A 251 31.90 13.56 9.47
CA SER A 251 32.58 14.84 9.23
C SER A 251 31.91 15.94 10.06
N LEU A 252 32.67 16.89 10.61
CA LEU A 252 32.11 17.95 11.45
C LEU A 252 31.20 18.94 10.70
N SER A 253 31.25 18.95 9.36
CA SER A 253 30.29 19.67 8.51
C SER A 253 28.84 19.22 8.78
N GLU A 254 28.65 17.99 9.27
CA GLU A 254 27.34 17.42 9.59
C GLU A 254 26.89 17.70 11.04
N ILE A 255 27.75 18.25 11.90
CA ILE A 255 27.52 18.37 13.37
C ILE A 255 27.41 19.83 13.84
N ALA A 256 27.89 20.80 13.07
CA ALA A 256 28.06 22.16 13.55
C ALA A 256 27.10 23.16 12.88
N GLU A 257 26.07 23.57 13.62
CA GLU A 257 25.50 24.93 13.50
C GLU A 257 26.54 25.94 14.02
N ILE A 258 27.61 26.15 13.25
CA ILE A 258 28.38 27.39 13.33
C ILE A 258 27.58 28.43 12.54
N LYS A 259 27.39 29.63 13.10
CA LYS A 259 26.64 30.70 12.43
C LYS A 259 27.21 30.89 11.02
N PRO A 260 26.38 30.84 9.97
CA PRO A 260 26.86 30.80 8.57
C PRO A 260 27.80 31.95 8.21
N HIS A 261 27.65 33.12 8.86
CA HIS A 261 28.52 34.28 8.66
C HIS A 261 29.98 34.05 9.12
N GLU A 262 30.21 33.29 10.20
CA GLU A 262 31.55 33.00 10.73
C GLU A 262 32.27 31.92 9.89
N LEU A 263 31.50 30.93 9.41
CA LEU A 263 32.00 29.87 8.54
C LEU A 263 32.40 30.42 7.15
N ASN A 264 31.54 31.25 6.55
CA ASN A 264 31.79 31.87 5.24
C ASN A 264 33.02 32.80 5.29
N SER A 265 33.19 33.55 6.38
CA SER A 265 34.37 34.42 6.54
C SER A 265 35.68 33.62 6.57
N LEU A 266 35.69 32.46 7.23
CA LEU A 266 36.86 31.58 7.32
C LEU A 266 37.11 30.79 6.02
N GLN A 267 36.05 30.36 5.32
CA GLN A 267 36.17 29.71 4.01
C GLN A 267 36.72 30.66 2.95
N ASP A 268 36.37 31.94 3.02
CA ASP A 268 36.86 32.99 2.12
C ASP A 268 38.24 33.55 2.54
N GLY A 269 38.89 32.98 3.56
CA GLY A 269 40.20 33.42 4.05
C GLY A 269 40.21 34.80 4.73
N ARG A 270 39.04 35.32 5.12
CA ARG A 270 38.88 36.63 5.78
C ARG A 270 39.04 36.49 7.30
N THR A 271 39.56 37.53 7.95
CA THR A 271 39.65 37.60 9.41
C THR A 271 38.26 37.76 10.04
N LEU A 272 37.99 36.98 11.10
CA LEU A 272 36.75 37.11 11.87
C LEU A 272 36.63 38.49 12.51
N SER A 273 35.40 38.97 12.71
CA SER A 273 35.16 40.25 13.36
C SER A 273 35.67 40.25 14.82
N PRO A 274 36.23 41.35 15.35
CA PRO A 274 36.69 41.45 16.73
C PRO A 274 35.61 41.19 17.79
N GLY A 275 34.32 41.31 17.44
CA GLY A 275 33.19 40.98 18.31
C GLY A 275 32.81 39.50 18.35
N SER A 276 33.49 38.62 17.59
CA SER A 276 33.23 37.19 17.60
C SER A 276 33.79 36.54 18.86
N LYS A 277 32.98 35.68 19.49
CA LYS A 277 33.33 34.95 20.72
C LYS A 277 34.50 33.99 20.54
N ILE A 278 34.83 33.62 19.30
CA ILE A 278 35.93 32.71 18.96
C ILE A 278 37.16 33.43 18.42
N PHE A 279 37.12 34.76 18.21
CA PHE A 279 38.24 35.54 17.64
C PHE A 279 39.54 35.35 18.43
N SER A 280 39.45 35.32 19.78
CA SER A 280 40.59 35.13 20.68
C SER A 280 41.27 33.76 20.57
N LEU A 281 40.57 32.76 20.00
CA LEU A 281 41.09 31.40 19.78
C LEU A 281 41.79 31.23 18.42
N ASN A 282 41.94 32.34 17.67
CA ASN A 282 42.54 32.38 16.33
C ASN A 282 42.13 31.18 15.45
N PRO A 283 40.81 31.00 15.20
CA PRO A 283 40.29 29.77 14.63
C PRO A 283 40.63 29.66 13.15
N PHE A 284 40.80 28.43 12.68
CA PHE A 284 41.03 28.14 11.26
C PHE A 284 40.35 26.83 10.87
N LEU A 285 40.17 26.63 9.57
CA LEU A 285 39.58 25.41 8.99
C LEU A 285 40.68 24.44 8.55
N ASP A 286 40.53 23.18 8.96
CA ASP A 286 41.35 22.04 8.55
C ASP A 286 40.41 20.94 8.04
N ASN A 287 40.33 20.75 6.71
CA ASN A 287 39.40 19.80 6.08
C ASN A 287 37.96 19.93 6.60
N ASP A 288 37.43 21.16 6.57
CA ASP A 288 36.10 21.55 7.10
C ASP A 288 35.92 21.37 8.62
N ILE A 289 37.01 21.16 9.36
CA ILE A 289 37.00 21.11 10.83
C ILE A 289 37.49 22.45 11.40
N LEU A 290 36.66 23.09 12.20
CA LEU A 290 37.04 24.29 12.93
C LEU A 290 38.00 23.94 14.07
N ARG A 291 39.20 24.51 14.05
CA ARG A 291 40.25 24.26 15.05
C ARG A 291 40.77 25.55 15.67
N ALA A 292 41.21 25.46 16.91
CA ALA A 292 41.92 26.52 17.61
C ALA A 292 43.32 26.71 17.03
N GLY A 293 43.68 27.94 16.71
CA GLY A 293 45.05 28.35 16.45
C GLY A 293 45.69 28.95 17.71
N GLY A 294 47.01 29.10 17.73
CA GLY A 294 47.65 29.83 18.82
C GLY A 294 49.12 29.50 19.09
N ARG A 295 49.56 29.89 20.30
CA ARG A 295 50.96 29.98 20.75
C ARG A 295 51.73 28.65 20.70
N ILE A 296 51.03 27.52 20.73
CA ILE A 296 51.62 26.16 20.70
C ILE A 296 51.92 25.63 19.30
N LYS A 297 51.71 26.43 18.23
CA LYS A 297 52.00 26.06 16.84
C LYS A 297 53.46 25.61 16.61
N ARG A 298 54.40 26.15 17.39
CA ARG A 298 55.85 25.83 17.31
C ARG A 298 56.33 24.71 18.24
N SER A 299 55.43 24.05 18.98
CA SER A 299 55.80 22.94 19.87
C SER A 299 56.15 21.65 19.08
N ASN A 300 56.78 20.66 19.73
CA ASN A 300 57.01 19.33 19.15
C ASN A 300 55.81 18.37 19.32
N LEU A 301 54.62 18.89 19.63
CA LEU A 301 53.42 18.06 19.83
C LEU A 301 52.82 17.57 18.51
N PRO A 302 52.05 16.47 18.53
CA PRO A 302 51.24 16.03 17.39
C PRO A 302 50.27 17.12 16.93
N PHE A 303 49.98 17.16 15.63
CA PHE A 303 49.13 18.18 15.00
C PHE A 303 47.77 18.35 15.70
N LYS A 304 47.10 17.24 16.05
CA LYS A 304 45.80 17.24 16.74
C LYS A 304 45.87 17.84 18.16
N SER A 305 47.02 17.76 18.81
CA SER A 305 47.26 18.34 20.14
C SER A 305 47.56 19.84 20.06
N LYS A 306 48.21 20.29 18.97
CA LYS A 306 48.46 21.71 18.67
C LYS A 306 47.21 22.46 18.27
N HIS A 307 46.34 21.79 17.51
CA HIS A 307 45.19 22.38 16.84
C HIS A 307 43.93 21.63 17.21
N GLN A 308 43.44 21.95 18.41
CA GLN A 308 42.30 21.25 18.99
C GLN A 308 41.01 21.68 18.29
N ILE A 309 40.07 20.75 18.17
CA ILE A 309 38.76 20.98 17.55
C ILE A 309 37.96 21.93 18.44
N LEU A 310 37.27 22.89 17.83
CA LEU A 310 36.36 23.78 18.51
C LEU A 310 34.93 23.23 18.42
N LEU A 311 34.34 22.86 19.57
CA LEU A 311 32.98 22.34 19.67
C LEU A 311 32.04 23.40 20.26
N PRO A 312 30.82 23.59 19.73
CA PRO A 312 29.86 24.56 20.26
C PRO A 312 29.40 24.16 21.66
N GLY A 313 29.60 25.05 22.65
CA GLY A 313 29.33 24.73 24.05
C GLY A 313 27.87 24.76 24.46
N ASN A 314 27.04 25.57 23.79
CA ASN A 314 25.62 25.70 24.07
C ASN A 314 24.75 24.76 23.21
N HIS A 315 25.36 23.82 22.49
CA HIS A 315 24.64 22.94 21.58
C HIS A 315 24.57 21.52 22.13
N LYS A 316 23.40 20.89 22.03
CA LYS A 316 23.15 19.52 22.49
C LYS A 316 24.18 18.53 21.95
N ASN A 317 24.58 18.67 20.67
CA ASN A 317 25.59 17.80 20.05
C ASN A 317 26.97 17.93 20.70
N GLY A 318 27.38 19.14 21.08
CA GLY A 318 28.65 19.37 21.78
C GLY A 318 28.65 18.68 23.14
N ALA A 319 27.58 18.85 23.91
CA ALA A 319 27.37 18.17 25.19
C ALA A 319 27.36 16.64 25.04
N MET A 320 26.78 16.09 23.98
CA MET A 320 26.76 14.65 23.72
C MET A 320 28.15 14.08 23.39
N ILE A 321 28.97 14.80 22.62
CA ILE A 321 30.35 14.40 22.31
C ILE A 321 31.19 14.42 23.59
N ILE A 322 31.01 15.44 24.42
CA ILE A 322 31.64 15.57 25.73
C ILE A 322 31.25 14.42 26.66
N GLN A 323 29.96 14.12 26.73
CA GLN A 323 29.45 13.03 27.56
C GLN A 323 29.98 11.66 27.11
N GLU A 324 30.08 11.43 25.80
CA GLU A 324 30.67 10.20 25.27
C GLU A 324 32.16 10.10 25.63
N ALA A 325 32.92 11.18 25.46
CA ALA A 325 34.34 11.20 25.86
C ALA A 325 34.52 10.96 27.37
N HIS A 326 33.66 11.56 28.19
CA HIS A 326 33.63 11.33 29.64
C HIS A 326 33.39 9.85 29.98
N ILE A 327 32.42 9.20 29.32
CA ILE A 327 32.12 7.77 29.54
C ILE A 327 33.27 6.88 29.07
N VAL A 328 33.81 7.12 27.87
CA VAL A 328 34.90 6.31 27.28
C VAL A 328 36.19 6.43 28.09
N ASN A 329 36.47 7.60 28.66
CA ASN A 329 37.64 7.85 29.50
C ASN A 329 37.38 7.60 31.00
N LEU A 330 36.42 6.72 31.35
CA LEU A 330 36.13 6.30 32.73
C LEU A 330 35.83 7.46 33.69
N HIS A 331 34.95 8.37 33.26
CA HIS A 331 34.52 9.55 34.00
C HIS A 331 35.62 10.60 34.23
N ALA A 332 36.58 10.73 33.31
CA ALA A 332 37.57 11.79 33.32
C ALA A 332 36.91 13.18 33.47
N ARG A 333 37.44 14.01 34.39
CA ARG A 333 36.90 15.33 34.69
C ARG A 333 37.27 16.34 33.60
N PRO A 334 36.36 17.25 33.23
CA PRO A 334 36.69 18.37 32.36
C PRO A 334 37.71 19.30 33.03
N LEU A 335 38.86 19.57 32.39
CA LEU A 335 39.83 20.60 32.79
C LEU A 335 39.30 21.99 32.42
N VAL A 336 38.28 22.46 33.13
CA VAL A 336 37.79 23.85 33.01
C VAL A 336 38.56 24.73 34.00
N PRO A 337 39.03 25.93 33.62
CA PRO A 337 39.65 26.86 34.56
C PRO A 337 38.71 27.13 35.74
N PRO A 338 39.22 27.20 36.99
CA PRO A 338 38.40 27.24 38.21
C PRO A 338 37.45 28.46 38.31
N ASP A 339 37.66 29.49 37.47
CA ASP A 339 36.89 30.74 37.49
C ASP A 339 35.74 30.77 36.46
N LYS A 340 35.44 29.66 35.78
CA LYS A 340 34.41 29.59 34.74
C LYS A 340 33.54 28.36 34.90
N ASP A 341 32.24 28.56 35.11
CA ASP A 341 31.25 27.48 35.03
C ASP A 341 31.27 26.82 33.65
N ILE A 342 31.00 25.52 33.59
CA ILE A 342 30.88 24.75 32.33
C ILE A 342 29.85 25.42 31.39
N GLU A 343 28.83 26.07 31.95
CA GLU A 343 27.80 26.83 31.21
C GLU A 343 28.29 28.18 30.65
N SER A 344 29.44 28.68 31.10
CA SER A 344 30.01 29.96 30.66
C SER A 344 30.95 29.84 29.45
N LEU A 345 31.30 28.62 29.04
CA LEU A 345 32.20 28.35 27.92
C LEU A 345 31.41 28.13 26.63
N HIS A 346 31.42 29.14 25.76
CA HIS A 346 30.74 29.06 24.46
C HIS A 346 31.36 28.06 23.48
N VAL A 347 32.60 27.60 23.72
CA VAL A 347 33.32 26.64 22.87
C VAL A 347 34.20 25.72 23.72
N PHE A 348 34.20 24.43 23.43
CA PHE A 348 35.06 23.43 24.07
C PHE A 348 36.16 22.95 23.13
N THR A 349 37.26 22.48 23.69
CA THR A 349 38.28 21.74 22.95
C THR A 349 38.50 20.34 23.55
N PRO A 350 38.81 19.31 22.74
CA PRO A 350 39.09 17.96 23.23
C PRO A 350 40.18 17.87 24.30
N SER A 351 41.05 18.88 24.44
CA SER A 351 42.06 18.85 25.51
C SER A 351 41.51 19.06 26.91
N HIS A 352 40.23 19.44 27.03
CA HIS A 352 39.57 19.52 28.32
C HIS A 352 39.28 18.13 28.92
N PHE A 353 39.50 17.02 28.20
CA PHE A 353 39.09 15.66 28.63
C PHE A 353 40.23 14.63 28.67
N TYR A 354 41.48 15.09 28.76
CA TYR A 354 42.65 14.20 28.96
C TYR A 354 42.90 13.85 30.41
#